data_AF-L8GDQ0-F1
#
_entry.id   AF-L8GDQ0-F1
#
_cell.length_a   1.000
_cell.length_b   1.000
_cell.length_c   1.000
_cell.angle_alpha   90.00
_cell.angle_beta   90.00
_cell.angle_gamma   90.00
#
_symmetry.space_group_name_H-M   'P 1'
#
loop_
_entity.id
_entity.type
_entity.pdbx_description
1 polymer ?
#
loop_
_entity_poly.entity_id
_entity_poly.type
_entity_poly.pdbx_seq_one_letter_code
_entity_poly.pdbx_strand_id
1 'polypeptide(L)'
;MDVATATELLTNLARHRYAWPFAHPVDYVALGVPDYPMIIQRPMDLATIRDKLEAGTYELVSAFLDDVQLVWSNAKVYNPPGSDVVIMADAMEQETRRLAASLGLIDAAGQPVIGQHTE
;
A
#
# COMPACT_ATOMS: atom_id res chain seq x y z
N MET A 1 -4.44 8.15 14.64
CA MET A 1 -4.00 6.81 14.20
C MET A 1 -2.74 6.41 14.97
N ASP A 2 -2.59 5.14 15.35
CA ASP A 2 -1.32 4.65 15.92
C ASP A 2 -0.24 4.57 14.81
N VAL A 3 0.71 5.49 14.88
CA VAL A 3 1.81 5.61 13.92
C VAL A 3 2.80 4.44 14.04
N ALA A 4 2.98 3.87 15.23
CA ALA A 4 3.90 2.75 15.44
C ALA A 4 3.38 1.50 14.73
N THR A 5 2.09 1.21 14.87
CA THR A 5 1.42 0.09 14.19
C THR A 5 1.43 0.24 12.67
N ALA A 6 1.11 1.42 12.15
CA ALA A 6 1.17 1.71 10.72
C ALA A 6 2.62 1.58 10.18
N THR A 7 3.59 2.03 10.97
CA THR A 7 5.02 1.93 10.65
C THR A 7 5.47 0.48 10.57
N GLU A 8 5.02 -0.36 11.50
CA GLU A 8 5.30 -1.78 11.52
C GLU A 8 4.70 -2.51 10.31
N LEU A 9 3.45 -2.19 9.94
CA LEU A 9 2.83 -2.74 8.73
C LEU A 9 3.67 -2.44 7.49
N LEU A 10 4.03 -1.16 7.26
CA LEU A 10 4.86 -0.79 6.11
C LEU A 10 6.24 -1.45 6.12
N THR A 11 6.84 -1.62 7.30
CA THR A 11 8.16 -2.27 7.43
C THR A 11 8.10 -3.74 7.04
N ASN A 12 7.04 -4.44 7.45
CA ASN A 12 6.84 -5.84 7.07
C ASN A 12 6.54 -5.97 5.57
N LEU A 13 5.70 -5.08 5.01
CA LEU A 13 5.43 -5.05 3.57
C LEU A 13 6.71 -4.77 2.77
N ALA A 14 7.51 -3.77 3.13
CA ALA A 14 8.75 -3.44 2.42
C ALA A 14 9.80 -4.56 2.45
N ARG A 15 9.77 -5.44 3.45
CA ARG A 15 10.65 -6.62 3.57
C ARG A 15 10.14 -7.84 2.82
N HIS A 16 8.90 -7.83 2.35
CA HIS A 16 8.34 -8.95 1.63
C HIS A 16 9.07 -9.15 0.28
N ARG A 17 9.31 -10.40 -0.10
CA ARG A 17 10.07 -10.75 -1.33
C ARG A 17 9.49 -10.17 -2.63
N TYR A 18 8.22 -9.78 -2.61
CA TYR A 18 7.50 -9.19 -3.75
C TYR A 18 7.30 -7.68 -3.64
N ALA A 19 7.93 -7.01 -2.68
CA ALA A 19 7.74 -5.58 -2.47
C ALA A 19 8.45 -4.70 -3.51
N TRP A 20 9.51 -5.21 -4.14
CA TRP A 20 10.42 -4.42 -4.97
C TRP A 20 9.76 -3.62 -6.11
N PRO A 21 8.70 -4.08 -6.81
CA PRO A 21 8.04 -3.27 -7.85
C PRO A 21 7.28 -2.07 -7.29
N PHE A 22 7.00 -2.09 -5.99
CA PHE A 22 6.11 -1.17 -5.29
C PHE A 22 6.87 -0.29 -4.28
N ALA A 23 8.19 -0.43 -4.22
CA ALA A 23 9.04 0.21 -3.23
C ALA A 23 9.17 1.73 -3.46
N HIS A 24 9.12 2.17 -4.72
CA HIS A 24 9.32 3.55 -5.14
C HIS A 24 8.32 3.93 -6.24
N PRO A 25 8.13 5.25 -6.51
CA PRO A 25 7.28 5.69 -7.61
C PRO A 25 7.67 5.04 -8.93
N VAL A 26 6.67 4.68 -9.74
CA VAL A 26 6.90 4.10 -11.07
C VAL A 26 7.57 5.15 -11.97
N ASP A 27 8.84 4.91 -12.31
CA ASP A 27 9.55 5.68 -13.33
C ASP A 27 9.13 5.19 -14.72
N TYR A 28 8.01 5.73 -15.18
CA TYR A 28 7.38 5.34 -16.43
C TYR A 28 8.22 5.68 -17.68
N VAL A 29 9.17 6.62 -17.56
CA VAL A 29 10.11 6.93 -18.65
C VAL A 29 11.20 5.87 -18.72
N ALA A 30 11.84 5.57 -17.59
CA ALA A 30 12.89 4.55 -17.53
C ALA A 30 12.38 3.15 -17.89
N LEU A 31 11.13 2.84 -17.54
CA LEU A 31 10.48 1.57 -17.84
C LEU A 31 9.88 1.50 -19.26
N GLY A 32 9.89 2.60 -20.02
CA GLY A 32 9.36 2.62 -21.39
C GLY A 32 7.84 2.48 -21.48
N VAL A 33 7.12 2.97 -20.46
CA VAL A 33 5.67 2.88 -20.31
C VAL A 33 5.02 4.27 -20.25
N PRO A 34 5.15 5.09 -21.32
CA PRO A 34 4.79 6.51 -21.29
C PRO A 34 3.29 6.79 -21.09
N ASP A 35 2.43 5.78 -21.24
CA ASP A 35 0.99 5.86 -21.03
C ASP A 35 0.58 5.68 -19.56
N TYR A 36 1.50 5.28 -18.68
CA TYR A 36 1.24 5.11 -17.24
C TYR A 36 0.52 6.30 -16.59
N PRO A 37 0.97 7.57 -16.73
CA PRO A 37 0.26 8.70 -16.14
C PRO A 37 -1.09 9.00 -16.80
N MET A 38 -1.37 8.47 -17.99
CA MET A 38 -2.68 8.59 -18.64
C MET A 38 -3.69 7.58 -18.10
N ILE A 39 -3.21 6.39 -17.70
CA ILE A 39 -4.05 5.31 -17.18
C ILE A 39 -4.21 5.44 -15.67
N ILE A 40 -3.10 5.63 -14.95
CA ILE A 40 -3.06 5.69 -13.48
C ILE A 40 -3.14 7.13 -13.01
N GLN A 41 -4.35 7.50 -12.57
CA GLN A 41 -4.70 8.87 -12.17
C GLN A 41 -4.12 9.30 -10.81
N ARG A 42 -3.89 8.33 -9.92
CA ARG A 42 -3.33 8.56 -8.58
C ARG A 42 -2.19 7.58 -8.32
N PRO A 43 -0.97 7.85 -8.83
CA PRO A 43 0.19 7.03 -8.51
C PRO A 43 0.44 6.95 -7.01
N MET A 44 0.87 5.79 -6.52
CA MET A 44 1.21 5.56 -5.11
C MET A 44 2.20 4.40 -5.02
N ASP A 45 3.05 4.44 -3.99
CA ASP A 45 4.09 3.45 -3.70
C ASP A 45 4.41 3.45 -2.20
N LEU A 46 5.12 2.42 -1.72
CA LEU A 46 5.38 2.24 -0.29
C LEU A 46 6.29 3.34 0.31
N ALA A 47 7.22 3.91 -0.45
CA ALA A 47 8.06 5.01 0.03
C ALA A 47 7.23 6.30 0.17
N THR A 48 6.39 6.63 -0.81
CA THR A 48 5.47 7.78 -0.70
C THR A 48 4.52 7.64 0.50
N ILE A 49 3.99 6.43 0.77
CA ILE A 49 3.13 6.20 1.95
C ILE A 49 3.94 6.37 3.24
N ARG A 50 5.19 5.91 3.28
CA ARG A 50 6.10 6.12 4.42
C ARG A 50 6.29 7.61 4.69
N ASP A 51 6.63 8.38 3.67
CA ASP A 51 6.87 9.83 3.80
C ASP A 51 5.61 10.54 4.32
N LYS A 52 4.43 10.19 3.79
CA LYS A 52 3.14 10.73 4.26
C LYS A 52 2.83 10.36 5.72
N LEU A 53 3.16 9.14 6.13
CA LEU A 53 2.99 8.67 7.51
C LEU A 53 3.90 9.46 8.47
N GLU A 54 5.17 9.63 8.12
CA GLU A 54 6.15 10.37 8.91
C GLU A 54 5.84 11.87 8.98
N ALA A 55 5.27 12.43 7.90
CA ALA A 55 4.76 13.79 7.86
C ALA A 55 3.45 13.99 8.65
N GLY A 56 2.88 12.93 9.25
CA GLY A 56 1.63 13.01 10.00
C GLY A 56 0.39 13.28 9.14
N THR A 57 0.43 12.97 7.83
CA THR A 57 -0.65 13.28 6.89
C THR A 57 -1.91 12.42 7.11
N TYR A 58 -1.77 11.26 7.75
CA TYR A 58 -2.89 10.34 8.00
C TYR A 58 -3.47 10.51 9.40
N GLU A 59 -4.64 11.14 9.49
CA GLU A 59 -5.40 11.23 10.74
C GLU A 59 -6.12 9.90 11.07
N LEU A 60 -6.59 9.21 10.02
CA LEU A 60 -7.42 8.01 10.08
C LEU A 60 -6.68 6.78 9.56
N VAL A 61 -6.92 5.63 10.18
CA VAL A 61 -6.42 4.32 9.71
C VAL A 61 -6.92 4.00 8.31
N SER A 62 -8.18 4.35 8.00
CA SER A 62 -8.76 4.15 6.66
C SER A 62 -7.97 4.90 5.59
N ALA A 63 -7.63 6.17 5.81
CA ALA A 63 -6.88 6.96 4.84
C ALA A 63 -5.48 6.37 4.54
N PHE A 64 -4.82 5.81 5.57
CA PHE A 64 -3.55 5.10 5.40
C PHE A 64 -3.73 3.79 4.62
N LEU A 65 -4.70 2.95 5.00
CA LEU A 65 -4.95 1.68 4.33
C LEU A 65 -5.47 1.85 2.90
N ASP A 66 -6.20 2.92 2.61
CA ASP A 66 -6.68 3.26 1.27
C ASP A 66 -5.51 3.50 0.31
N ASP A 67 -4.46 4.22 0.75
CA ASP A 67 -3.28 4.42 -0.09
C ASP A 67 -2.44 3.14 -0.23
N VAL A 68 -2.33 2.30 0.81
CA VAL A 68 -1.71 0.97 0.68
C VAL A 68 -2.47 0.12 -0.36
N GLN A 69 -3.81 0.10 -0.28
CA GLN A 69 -4.66 -0.59 -1.24
C GLN A 69 -4.56 -0.01 -2.66
N LEU A 70 -4.34 1.30 -2.78
CA LEU A 70 -4.16 1.98 -4.05
C LEU A 70 -2.92 1.50 -4.80
N VAL A 71 -1.82 1.20 -4.10
CA VAL A 71 -0.62 0.59 -4.70
C VAL A 71 -0.96 -0.69 -5.44
N TRP A 72 -1.68 -1.60 -4.77
CA TRP A 72 -2.08 -2.89 -5.36
C TRP A 72 -3.08 -2.71 -6.49
N SER A 73 -4.06 -1.82 -6.30
CA SER A 73 -5.11 -1.58 -7.27
C SER A 73 -4.57 -0.96 -8.56
N ASN A 74 -3.67 0.02 -8.45
CA ASN A 74 -3.00 0.63 -9.60
C ASN A 74 -2.18 -0.41 -10.39
N ALA A 75 -1.45 -1.28 -9.69
CA ALA A 75 -0.69 -2.34 -10.32
C ALA A 75 -1.58 -3.26 -11.15
N LYS A 76 -2.76 -3.63 -10.63
CA LYS A 76 -3.73 -4.50 -11.33
C LYS A 76 -4.49 -3.80 -12.46
N VAL A 77 -4.66 -2.48 -12.38
CA VAL A 77 -5.26 -1.68 -13.46
C VAL A 77 -4.29 -1.54 -14.63
N TYR A 78 -3.02 -1.24 -14.36
CA TYR A 78 -2.04 -0.98 -15.41
C TYR A 78 -1.55 -2.27 -16.08
N ASN A 79 -1.28 -3.31 -15.30
CA ASN A 79 -0.63 -4.52 -15.81
C ASN A 79 -1.63 -5.57 -16.29
N PRO A 80 -1.30 -6.35 -17.34
CA PRO A 80 -2.16 -7.42 -17.83
C PRO A 80 -2.49 -8.46 -16.75
N PRO A 81 -3.72 -9.01 -16.72
CA PRO A 81 -4.08 -10.10 -15.83
C PRO A 81 -3.13 -11.30 -15.97
N GLY A 82 -2.68 -11.84 -14.84
CA GLY A 82 -1.75 -12.98 -14.80
C GLY A 82 -0.28 -12.64 -15.06
N SER A 83 0.07 -11.36 -15.29
CA SER A 83 1.46 -10.93 -15.28
C SER A 83 2.08 -11.05 -13.88
N ASP A 84 3.41 -11.15 -13.82
CA ASP A 84 4.15 -11.28 -12.56
C ASP A 84 3.83 -10.13 -11.58
N VAL A 85 3.69 -8.89 -12.07
CA VAL A 85 3.36 -7.74 -11.23
C VAL A 85 1.95 -7.87 -10.62
N VAL A 86 0.98 -8.39 -11.36
CA VAL A 86 -0.37 -8.66 -10.83
C VAL A 86 -0.33 -9.76 -9.76
N ILE A 87 0.40 -10.85 -10.01
CA ILE A 87 0.57 -11.94 -9.03
C ILE A 87 1.25 -11.43 -7.75
N MET A 88 2.26 -10.58 -7.90
CA MET A 88 2.93 -9.93 -6.77
C MET A 88 1.98 -9.01 -6.01
N ALA A 89 1.17 -8.19 -6.71
CA ALA A 89 0.19 -7.31 -6.09
C ALA A 89 -0.89 -8.08 -5.32
N ASP A 90 -1.39 -9.20 -5.87
CA ASP A 90 -2.35 -10.08 -5.18
C ASP A 90 -1.77 -10.68 -3.90
N ALA A 91 -0.50 -11.11 -3.92
CA ALA A 91 0.18 -11.62 -2.74
C ALA A 91 0.41 -10.52 -1.68
N MET A 92 0.83 -9.33 -2.11
CA MET A 92 1.05 -8.18 -1.22
C MET A 92 -0.26 -7.66 -0.61
N GLU A 93 -1.36 -7.68 -1.35
CA GLU A 93 -2.69 -7.31 -0.83
C GLU A 93 -3.17 -8.31 0.24
N GLN A 94 -3.00 -9.62 0.01
CA GLN A 94 -3.32 -10.63 1.00
C GLN A 94 -2.48 -10.47 2.27
N GLU A 95 -1.17 -10.22 2.11
CA GLU A 95 -0.28 -9.99 3.24
C GLU A 95 -0.63 -8.70 3.99
N THR A 96 -1.04 -7.64 3.29
CA THR A 96 -1.55 -6.40 3.89
C THR A 96 -2.73 -6.69 4.80
N ARG A 97 -3.74 -7.46 4.32
CA ARG A 97 -4.91 -7.83 5.12
C ARG A 97 -4.53 -8.65 6.35
N ARG A 98 -3.63 -9.63 6.18
CA ARG A 98 -3.15 -10.48 7.28
C ARG A 98 -2.45 -9.66 8.36
N LEU A 99 -1.51 -8.80 7.96
CA LEU A 99 -0.74 -7.95 8.87
C LEU A 99 -1.65 -6.92 9.55
N ALA A 100 -2.50 -6.24 8.79
CA ALA A 100 -3.43 -5.25 9.32
C ALA A 100 -4.34 -5.86 10.40
N ALA A 101 -4.85 -7.08 10.20
CA ALA A 101 -5.63 -7.79 11.21
C ALA A 101 -4.78 -8.13 12.45
N SER A 102 -3.58 -8.68 12.27
CA SER A 102 -2.70 -9.04 13.40
C SER A 102 -2.23 -7.84 14.21
N LEU A 103 -2.15 -6.68 13.58
CA LEU A 103 -1.73 -5.42 14.16
C LEU A 103 -2.92 -4.59 14.70
N GLY A 104 -4.15 -5.07 14.54
CA GLY A 104 -5.36 -4.37 15.03
C GLY A 104 -5.74 -3.12 14.23
N LEU A 105 -5.24 -2.97 13.00
CA LEU A 105 -5.61 -1.87 12.09
C LEU A 105 -6.97 -2.12 11.41
N ILE A 106 -7.41 -3.37 11.35
CA ILE A 106 -8.75 -3.75 10.90
C ILE A 106 -9.42 -4.67 11.93
N ASP A 107 -10.75 -4.62 12.00
CA ASP A 107 -11.55 -5.48 12.86
C ASP A 107 -11.75 -6.89 12.26
N ALA A 108 -12.51 -7.73 12.96
CA ALA A 108 -12.84 -9.09 12.51
C ALA A 108 -13.69 -9.13 11.22
N ALA A 109 -14.34 -8.03 10.86
CA ALA A 109 -15.06 -7.86 9.59
C ALA A 109 -14.16 -7.28 8.48
N GLY A 110 -12.87 -7.06 8.76
CA GLY A 110 -11.90 -6.48 7.85
C GLY A 110 -12.09 -4.98 7.61
N GLN A 111 -12.86 -4.30 8.46
CA GLN A 111 -13.08 -2.87 8.37
C GLN A 111 -11.98 -2.11 9.13
N PRO A 112 -11.49 -0.97 8.62
CA PRO A 112 -10.55 -0.12 9.34
C PRO A 112 -11.09 0.26 10.72
N VAL A 113 -10.25 0.13 11.75
CA VAL A 113 -10.66 0.54 13.10
C VAL A 113 -10.85 2.05 13.15
N ILE A 114 -12.02 2.49 13.64
CA ILE A 114 -12.33 3.90 13.81
C ILE A 114 -11.68 4.36 15.12
N GLY A 115 -10.49 4.96 15.02
CA GLY A 115 -9.85 5.72 16.09
C GLY A 115 -9.62 4.96 17.40
N GLN A 116 -8.41 4.45 17.59
CA GLN A 116 -7.85 4.34 18.94
C GLN A 116 -6.66 5.30 19.02
N HIS A 117 -6.86 6.39 19.76
CA HIS A 117 -5.79 6.97 20.54
C HIS A 117 -5.57 5.96 21.68
N THR A 118 -4.62 5.05 21.51
CA THR A 118 -4.03 4.38 22.66
C THR A 118 -3.20 5.45 23.38
N GLU A 119 -3.58 5.73 24.63
CA GLU A 119 -2.90 6.64 25.57
C GLU A 119 -1.42 6.28 25.79
#